data_AF-A0AAW0D0S6-F1
#
_entry.id   AF-A0AAW0D0S6-F1
#
_cell.length_a   1.000
_cell.length_b   1.000
_cell.length_c   1.000
_cell.angle_alpha   90.00
_cell.angle_beta   90.00
_cell.angle_gamma   90.00
#
_symmetry.space_group_name_H-M   'P 1'
#
loop_
_entity.id
_entity.type
_entity.pdbx_description
1 polymer ?
#
loop_
_entity_poly.entity_id
_entity_poly.type
_entity_poly.pdbx_seq_one_letter_code
_entity_poly.pdbx_strand_id
1 'polypeptide(L)'
;MSISRGVYFIQNAGLARVFDLKGGLDTEGNAVINFTKHPTQWSTSTDLVASNQLWLVEPIANTVDTFTIRNLKTGGFVDLLDGKADRGVPIQCRKGTGKDCQKWIIKRDNYGKYRLQNVASKTYVDIGGGAPVGAQIMGWLGDITSTNDHQQWLFERVSRSAEEIKHVLLRSPLFTQSIQSYQLDGEYIILPQGAWKTIWKDSGLDGRALRSEIFDWDSFAVAYKTALSNWASGQIGADLSSFKNVTILAGIVFGRKAGDGAGISYNFSLTDDFGKVLFYNPQKNTFQDNIDYYPVFGFF
;
A
#
# COMPACT_ATOMS: atom_id res chain seq x y z
N MET A 1 -12.84 0.28 17.04
CA MET A 1 -12.06 1.33 16.34
C MET A 1 -12.34 1.18 14.85
N SER A 2 -12.72 2.28 14.19
CA SER A 2 -12.96 2.33 12.74
C SER A 2 -11.68 1.98 11.98
N ILE A 3 -11.80 1.54 10.73
CA ILE A 3 -10.63 1.35 9.87
C ILE A 3 -10.09 2.74 9.45
N SER A 4 -8.76 2.90 9.49
CA SER A 4 -8.11 4.13 9.05
C SER A 4 -8.08 4.22 7.52
N ARG A 5 -7.84 5.43 6.98
CA ARG A 5 -7.42 5.57 5.58
C ARG A 5 -6.12 4.78 5.36
N GLY A 6 -5.99 4.14 4.20
CA GLY A 6 -4.74 3.46 3.84
C GLY A 6 -4.88 2.53 2.66
N VAL A 7 -3.76 1.92 2.28
CA VAL A 7 -3.66 0.86 1.28
C VAL A 7 -3.60 -0.48 1.99
N TYR A 8 -4.42 -1.42 1.53
CA TYR A 8 -4.62 -2.70 2.18
C TYR A 8 -4.57 -3.85 1.19
N PHE A 9 -4.06 -5.00 1.66
CA PHE A 9 -4.60 -6.28 1.22
C PHE A 9 -5.89 -6.54 2.00
N ILE A 10 -6.95 -6.92 1.29
CA ILE A 10 -8.23 -7.31 1.89
C ILE A 10 -8.33 -8.84 1.76
N GLN A 11 -8.00 -9.55 2.83
CA GLN A 11 -7.94 -11.00 2.87
C GLN A 11 -9.19 -11.57 3.52
N ASN A 12 -9.74 -12.67 3.00
CA ASN A 12 -10.76 -13.41 3.71
C ASN A 12 -10.20 -14.01 5.03
N ALA A 13 -11.03 -14.12 6.06
CA ALA A 13 -10.59 -14.58 7.38
C ALA A 13 -10.50 -16.11 7.49
N GLY A 14 -11.33 -16.85 6.74
CA GLY A 14 -11.33 -18.32 6.71
C GLY A 14 -10.49 -18.92 5.58
N LEU A 15 -10.25 -18.16 4.53
CA LEU A 15 -9.52 -18.57 3.33
C LEU A 15 -8.27 -17.69 3.15
N ALA A 16 -7.14 -18.29 2.79
CA ALA A 16 -5.89 -17.58 2.45
C ALA A 16 -5.97 -16.90 1.07
N ARG A 17 -7.03 -16.11 0.85
CA ARG A 17 -7.37 -15.49 -0.43
C ARG A 17 -7.73 -14.02 -0.24
N VAL A 18 -7.35 -13.19 -1.21
CA VAL A 18 -7.52 -11.75 -1.17
C VAL A 18 -8.46 -11.27 -2.27
N PHE A 19 -8.96 -10.04 -2.11
CA PHE A 19 -9.51 -9.28 -3.22
C PHE A 19 -8.47 -9.11 -4.31
N ASP A 20 -8.83 -9.46 -5.54
CA ASP A 20 -8.00 -9.32 -6.72
C ASP A 20 -8.85 -8.76 -7.86
N LEU A 21 -8.38 -7.69 -8.50
CA LEU A 21 -8.95 -7.23 -9.75
C LEU A 21 -8.46 -8.14 -10.87
N LYS A 22 -9.37 -8.92 -11.45
CA LYS A 22 -9.04 -10.00 -12.40
C LYS A 22 -8.11 -9.50 -13.52
N GLY A 23 -6.89 -10.03 -13.52
CA GLY A 23 -5.86 -9.70 -14.52
C GLY A 23 -5.35 -8.25 -14.48
N GLY A 24 -5.73 -7.46 -13.48
CA GLY A 24 -5.35 -6.05 -13.36
C GLY A 24 -5.84 -5.16 -14.51
N LEU A 25 -6.89 -5.57 -15.22
CA LEU A 25 -7.37 -4.89 -16.43
C LEU A 25 -8.24 -3.68 -16.09
N ASP A 26 -7.97 -2.55 -16.75
CA ASP A 26 -8.78 -1.33 -16.69
C ASP A 26 -9.96 -1.41 -17.69
N THR A 27 -10.83 -2.38 -17.47
CA THR A 27 -12.08 -2.56 -18.23
C THR A 27 -13.26 -2.27 -17.33
N GLU A 28 -14.23 -1.48 -17.81
CA GLU A 28 -15.45 -1.18 -17.05
C GLU A 28 -16.19 -2.47 -16.67
N GLY A 29 -16.47 -2.64 -15.38
CA GLY A 29 -17.14 -3.83 -14.87
C GLY A 29 -16.22 -5.06 -14.76
N ASN A 30 -14.89 -4.88 -14.82
CA ASN A 30 -13.96 -5.99 -14.61
C ASN A 30 -14.19 -6.63 -13.22
N ALA A 31 -14.13 -7.96 -13.16
CA ALA A 31 -14.51 -8.71 -11.97
C ALA A 31 -13.52 -8.50 -10.82
N VAL A 32 -14.05 -8.30 -9.61
CA VAL A 32 -13.28 -8.50 -8.38
C VAL A 32 -13.42 -9.96 -7.98
N ILE A 33 -12.33 -10.70 -7.99
CA ILE A 33 -12.26 -12.14 -7.74
C ILE A 33 -11.57 -12.43 -6.41
N ASN A 34 -11.82 -13.61 -5.86
CA ASN A 34 -11.01 -14.14 -4.78
C ASN A 34 -9.76 -14.79 -5.38
N PHE A 35 -8.57 -14.42 -4.94
CA PHE A 35 -7.33 -14.99 -5.50
C PHE A 35 -6.28 -15.27 -4.43
N THR A 36 -5.33 -16.15 -4.75
CA THR A 36 -4.18 -16.38 -3.88
C THR A 36 -3.39 -15.08 -3.75
N LYS A 37 -3.05 -14.69 -2.52
CA LYS A 37 -2.22 -13.50 -2.28
C LYS A 37 -0.88 -13.65 -2.99
N HIS A 38 -0.52 -12.69 -3.82
CA HIS A 38 0.80 -12.67 -4.45
C HIS A 38 1.89 -12.56 -3.37
N PRO A 39 3.05 -13.23 -3.54
CA PRO A 39 4.12 -13.22 -2.56
C PRO A 39 4.62 -11.78 -2.31
N THR A 40 4.88 -11.47 -1.04
CA THR A 40 5.44 -10.19 -0.59
C THR A 40 6.97 -10.18 -0.52
N GLN A 41 7.63 -11.29 -0.86
CA GLN A 41 9.08 -11.43 -0.96
C GLN A 41 9.48 -11.57 -2.43
N TRP A 42 9.64 -10.43 -3.12
CA TRP A 42 10.06 -10.37 -4.53
C TRP A 42 11.51 -10.82 -4.68
N SER A 43 11.73 -12.08 -5.08
CA SER A 43 13.06 -12.61 -5.42
C SER A 43 13.34 -12.65 -6.92
N THR A 44 12.34 -12.42 -7.78
CA THR A 44 12.49 -12.39 -9.25
C THR A 44 11.69 -11.24 -9.88
N SER A 45 12.24 -10.65 -10.94
CA SER A 45 11.85 -9.38 -11.57
C SER A 45 10.57 -9.43 -12.43
N THR A 46 9.78 -10.51 -12.39
CA THR A 46 8.58 -10.67 -13.23
C THR A 46 7.25 -10.44 -12.49
N ASP A 47 7.23 -10.39 -11.16
CA ASP A 47 6.03 -10.12 -10.37
C ASP A 47 5.81 -8.61 -10.19
N LEU A 48 5.59 -7.91 -11.31
CA LEU A 48 5.23 -6.48 -11.39
C LEU A 48 3.83 -6.24 -10.78
N VAL A 49 3.86 -6.31 -9.44
CA VAL A 49 2.98 -5.82 -8.39
C VAL A 49 1.61 -6.48 -8.31
N ALA A 50 1.35 -7.01 -7.11
CA ALA A 50 0.02 -7.25 -6.53
C ALA A 50 -0.85 -5.98 -6.46
N SER A 51 -0.64 -5.00 -7.33
CA SER A 51 -1.34 -3.71 -7.39
C SER A 51 -2.80 -3.92 -7.73
N ASN A 52 -3.10 -4.99 -8.49
CA ASN A 52 -4.44 -5.50 -8.69
C ASN A 52 -5.04 -6.12 -7.41
N GLN A 53 -4.23 -6.45 -6.40
CA GLN A 53 -4.64 -6.91 -5.06
C GLN A 53 -4.47 -5.85 -3.95
N LEU A 54 -4.02 -4.64 -4.29
CA LEU A 54 -3.87 -3.53 -3.36
C LEU A 54 -5.03 -2.55 -3.52
N TRP A 55 -5.63 -2.22 -2.39
CA TRP A 55 -6.87 -1.45 -2.35
C TRP A 55 -6.71 -0.26 -1.44
N LEU A 56 -6.86 0.94 -2.01
CA LEU A 56 -6.97 2.17 -1.24
C LEU A 56 -8.37 2.24 -0.63
N VAL A 57 -8.43 2.31 0.70
CA VAL A 57 -9.66 2.47 1.48
C VAL A 57 -9.74 3.91 1.96
N GLU A 58 -10.75 4.64 1.49
CA GLU A 58 -10.90 6.07 1.75
C GLU A 58 -12.21 6.39 2.48
N PRO A 59 -12.15 7.03 3.66
CA PRO A 59 -13.33 7.40 4.41
C PRO A 59 -14.13 8.47 3.65
N ILE A 60 -15.45 8.35 3.70
CA ILE A 60 -16.35 9.36 3.14
C ILE A 60 -16.64 10.40 4.23
N ALA A 61 -16.32 11.66 3.97
CA ALA A 61 -16.57 12.76 4.91
C ALA A 61 -18.05 12.82 5.33
N ASN A 62 -18.29 13.19 6.59
CA ASN A 62 -19.63 13.31 7.17
C ASN A 62 -20.45 12.01 7.20
N THR A 63 -19.78 10.85 7.19
CA THR A 63 -20.42 9.53 7.36
C THR A 63 -19.70 8.74 8.45
N VAL A 64 -20.36 7.71 8.97
CA VAL A 64 -19.78 6.82 10.00
C VAL A 64 -19.39 5.50 9.34
N ASP A 65 -18.14 5.10 9.53
CA ASP A 65 -17.58 3.83 9.05
C ASP A 65 -17.87 3.54 7.57
N THR A 66 -18.08 4.57 6.74
CA THR A 66 -18.39 4.40 5.32
C THR A 66 -17.22 4.83 4.47
N PHE A 67 -16.86 3.99 3.51
CA PHE A 67 -15.64 4.09 2.74
C PHE A 67 -15.93 3.86 1.26
N THR A 68 -15.04 4.39 0.43
CA THR A 68 -14.82 3.88 -0.92
C THR A 68 -13.61 2.94 -0.90
N ILE A 69 -13.59 1.99 -1.82
CA ILE A 69 -12.48 1.05 -1.97
C ILE A 69 -12.05 1.11 -3.43
N ARG A 70 -10.78 1.40 -3.68
CA ARG A 70 -10.26 1.71 -5.01
C ARG A 70 -9.04 0.87 -5.33
N ASN A 71 -9.04 0.21 -6.49
CA ASN A 71 -7.93 -0.63 -6.92
C ASN A 71 -6.72 0.23 -7.29
N LEU A 72 -5.53 -0.06 -6.75
CA LEU A 72 -4.34 0.75 -7.04
C LEU A 72 -3.82 0.61 -8.48
N LYS A 73 -4.08 -0.50 -9.17
CA LYS A 73 -3.60 -0.66 -10.55
C LYS A 73 -4.38 0.20 -11.54
N THR A 74 -5.71 0.24 -11.40
CA THR A 74 -6.59 0.87 -12.40
C THR A 74 -7.27 2.14 -11.92
N GLY A 75 -7.39 2.36 -10.61
CA GLY A 75 -8.24 3.42 -10.09
C GLY A 75 -9.74 3.13 -10.18
N GLY A 76 -10.14 1.91 -10.52
CA GLY A 76 -11.54 1.48 -10.46
C GLY A 76 -12.01 1.35 -9.01
N PHE A 77 -13.25 1.78 -8.74
CA PHE A 77 -13.93 1.63 -7.46
C PHE A 77 -14.60 0.26 -7.37
N VAL A 78 -14.52 -0.39 -6.21
CA VAL A 78 -15.28 -1.59 -5.89
C VAL A 78 -16.77 -1.23 -5.89
N ASP A 79 -17.52 -1.87 -6.78
CA ASP A 79 -18.89 -1.58 -7.15
C ASP A 79 -19.71 -2.86 -7.03
N LEU A 80 -20.84 -2.80 -6.30
CA LEU A 80 -21.84 -3.85 -6.34
C LEU A 80 -22.74 -3.62 -7.55
N LEU A 81 -22.80 -4.57 -8.48
CA LEU A 81 -23.47 -4.41 -9.76
C LEU A 81 -24.92 -3.91 -9.58
N ASP A 82 -25.20 -2.73 -10.14
CA ASP A 82 -26.49 -2.00 -10.07
C ASP A 82 -26.99 -1.69 -8.64
N GLY A 83 -26.21 -1.94 -7.59
CA GLY A 83 -26.61 -1.76 -6.19
C GLY A 83 -27.76 -2.68 -5.74
N LYS A 84 -27.96 -3.82 -6.42
CA LYS A 84 -29.07 -4.75 -6.15
C LYS A 84 -28.90 -5.47 -4.81
N ALA A 85 -30.02 -5.77 -4.16
CA ALA A 85 -30.07 -6.51 -2.88
C ALA A 85 -30.27 -8.03 -3.03
N ASP A 86 -30.30 -8.52 -4.27
CA ASP A 86 -30.37 -9.95 -4.55
C ASP A 86 -29.11 -10.67 -4.04
N ARG A 87 -29.26 -11.97 -3.75
CA ARG A 87 -28.12 -12.82 -3.42
C ARG A 87 -27.28 -13.10 -4.66
N GLY A 88 -25.97 -13.03 -4.52
CA GLY A 88 -25.03 -13.37 -5.59
C GLY A 88 -24.80 -12.23 -6.59
N VAL A 89 -25.17 -10.99 -6.23
CA VAL A 89 -24.92 -9.84 -7.09
C VAL A 89 -23.41 -9.64 -7.25
N PRO A 90 -22.86 -9.61 -8.48
CA PRO A 90 -21.43 -9.52 -8.70
C PRO A 90 -20.80 -8.25 -8.13
N ILE A 91 -19.60 -8.37 -7.57
CA ILE A 91 -18.74 -7.23 -7.26
C ILE A 91 -17.74 -7.05 -8.39
N GLN A 92 -17.60 -5.80 -8.84
CA GLN A 92 -16.79 -5.42 -10.00
C GLN A 92 -16.01 -4.14 -9.70
N CYS A 93 -15.06 -3.80 -10.58
CA CYS A 93 -14.41 -2.50 -10.59
C CYS A 93 -15.01 -1.62 -11.69
N ARG A 94 -15.30 -0.38 -11.34
CA ARG A 94 -15.92 0.59 -12.25
C ARG A 94 -15.38 1.99 -12.02
N LYS A 95 -15.50 2.89 -12.99
CA LYS A 95 -15.24 4.32 -12.77
C LYS A 95 -16.07 4.87 -11.61
N GLY A 96 -15.51 5.85 -10.91
CA GLY A 96 -16.15 6.50 -9.78
C GLY A 96 -17.42 7.24 -10.21
N THR A 97 -18.57 6.87 -9.62
CA THR A 97 -19.87 7.47 -9.89
C THR A 97 -20.44 8.23 -8.70
N GLY A 98 -19.87 8.06 -7.50
CA GLY A 98 -20.37 8.63 -6.25
C GLY A 98 -21.67 7.98 -5.73
N LYS A 99 -22.17 6.94 -6.42
CA LYS A 99 -23.39 6.22 -6.05
C LYS A 99 -23.15 5.27 -4.87
N ASP A 100 -24.23 4.94 -4.18
CA ASP A 100 -24.18 4.08 -2.99
C ASP A 100 -23.76 2.63 -3.29
N CYS A 101 -23.83 2.20 -4.55
CA CYS A 101 -23.28 0.92 -4.99
C CYS A 101 -21.75 0.84 -4.87
N GLN A 102 -21.05 1.97 -4.75
CA GLN A 102 -19.59 2.08 -4.58
C GLN A 102 -19.17 2.48 -3.16
N LYS A 103 -20.13 2.53 -2.23
CA LYS A 103 -19.90 2.90 -0.84
C LYS A 103 -20.11 1.69 0.06
N TRP A 104 -19.19 1.52 1.00
CA TRP A 104 -19.09 0.33 1.83
C TRP A 104 -19.01 0.73 3.29
N ILE A 105 -19.93 0.23 4.12
CA ILE A 105 -19.84 0.31 5.57
C ILE A 105 -18.90 -0.80 6.03
N ILE A 106 -17.75 -0.44 6.62
CA ILE A 106 -16.72 -1.38 7.04
C ILE A 106 -16.62 -1.38 8.56
N LYS A 107 -17.11 -2.45 9.19
CA LYS A 107 -17.18 -2.56 10.67
C LYS A 107 -16.60 -3.88 11.14
N ARG A 108 -16.04 -3.86 12.36
CA ARG A 108 -15.67 -5.09 13.05
C ARG A 108 -16.91 -5.83 13.50
N ASP A 109 -16.87 -7.14 13.39
CA ASP A 109 -17.87 -8.03 13.93
C ASP A 109 -17.56 -8.46 15.36
N ASN A 110 -18.46 -9.26 15.92
CA ASN A 110 -18.34 -9.76 17.30
C ASN A 110 -17.12 -10.68 17.51
N TYR A 111 -16.42 -11.06 16.43
CA TYR A 111 -15.23 -11.91 16.43
C TYR A 111 -13.96 -11.12 16.06
N GLY A 112 -14.06 -9.80 15.96
CA GLY A 112 -12.93 -8.90 15.69
C GLY A 112 -12.48 -8.85 14.23
N LYS A 113 -13.19 -9.53 13.31
CA LYS A 113 -12.95 -9.48 11.86
C LYS A 113 -13.78 -8.37 11.24
N TYR A 114 -13.42 -7.90 10.05
CA TYR A 114 -14.21 -6.87 9.36
C TYR A 114 -15.28 -7.50 8.47
N ARG A 115 -16.42 -6.83 8.38
CA ARG A 115 -17.50 -7.09 7.41
C ARG A 115 -17.71 -5.83 6.58
N LEU A 116 -17.89 -6.00 5.27
CA LEU A 116 -18.13 -4.91 4.32
C LEU A 116 -19.58 -4.99 3.86
N GLN A 117 -20.40 -4.03 4.25
CA GLN A 117 -21.80 -3.93 3.83
C GLN A 117 -21.95 -2.85 2.77
N ASN A 118 -22.59 -3.15 1.64
CA ASN A 118 -22.87 -2.15 0.63
C ASN A 118 -23.94 -1.16 1.12
N VAL A 119 -23.75 0.13 0.87
CA VAL A 119 -24.68 1.17 1.34
C VAL A 119 -26.04 1.09 0.64
N ALA A 120 -26.09 0.77 -0.66
CA ALA A 120 -27.33 0.70 -1.42
C ALA A 120 -28.17 -0.52 -1.05
N SER A 121 -27.54 -1.70 -1.08
CA SER A 121 -28.27 -2.98 -0.99
C SER A 121 -28.41 -3.54 0.42
N LYS A 122 -27.56 -3.09 1.36
CA LYS A 122 -27.39 -3.67 2.70
C LYS A 122 -26.87 -5.12 2.70
N THR A 123 -26.46 -5.66 1.56
CA THR A 123 -25.78 -6.96 1.45
C THR A 123 -24.31 -6.85 1.81
N TYR A 124 -23.69 -7.97 2.16
CA TYR A 124 -22.29 -8.07 2.56
C TYR A 124 -21.44 -8.69 1.46
N VAL A 125 -20.17 -8.29 1.40
CA VAL A 125 -19.16 -8.93 0.54
C VAL A 125 -18.93 -10.37 0.99
N ASP A 126 -19.01 -11.32 0.06
CA ASP A 126 -18.99 -12.77 0.30
C ASP A 126 -18.17 -13.53 -0.76
N ILE A 127 -17.39 -14.52 -0.31
CA ILE A 127 -16.83 -15.59 -1.16
C ILE A 127 -17.75 -16.82 -1.03
N GLY A 128 -18.78 -16.89 -1.86
CA GLY A 128 -19.86 -17.87 -1.70
C GLY A 128 -19.40 -19.31 -1.53
N GLY A 129 -19.74 -19.93 -0.40
CA GLY A 129 -19.76 -21.40 -0.20
C GLY A 129 -18.46 -22.15 -0.48
N GLY A 130 -17.29 -21.53 -0.35
CA GLY A 130 -16.01 -22.17 -0.70
C GLY A 130 -15.69 -22.19 -2.20
N ALA A 131 -16.28 -21.27 -2.98
CA ALA A 131 -16.01 -21.08 -4.41
C ALA A 131 -14.50 -21.17 -4.75
N PRO A 132 -14.10 -21.68 -5.93
CA PRO A 132 -12.68 -21.87 -6.25
C PRO A 132 -11.91 -20.54 -6.34
N VAL A 133 -10.58 -20.63 -6.25
CA VAL A 133 -9.67 -19.50 -6.54
C VAL A 133 -9.98 -18.98 -7.96
N GLY A 134 -10.12 -17.67 -8.09
CA GLY A 134 -10.49 -16.99 -9.33
C GLY A 134 -11.98 -16.74 -9.51
N ALA A 135 -12.84 -17.30 -8.65
CA ALA A 135 -14.26 -17.00 -8.68
C ALA A 135 -14.56 -15.55 -8.26
N GLN A 136 -15.58 -14.95 -8.86
CA GLN A 136 -16.00 -13.58 -8.57
C GLN A 136 -16.58 -13.47 -7.15
N ILE A 137 -16.18 -12.41 -6.45
CA ILE A 137 -16.72 -12.03 -5.14
C ILE A 137 -18.11 -11.40 -5.38
N MET A 138 -19.04 -11.62 -4.47
CA MET A 138 -20.43 -11.23 -4.63
C MET A 138 -21.00 -10.55 -3.39
N GLY A 139 -22.12 -9.85 -3.56
CA GLY A 139 -22.98 -9.41 -2.48
C GLY A 139 -23.92 -10.55 -2.04
N TRP A 140 -24.02 -10.76 -0.73
CA TRP A 140 -24.91 -11.75 -0.15
C TRP A 140 -25.59 -11.23 1.11
N LEU A 141 -26.74 -11.81 1.48
CA LEU A 141 -27.37 -11.48 2.75
C LEU A 141 -26.47 -11.88 3.92
N GLY A 142 -26.49 -11.11 4.99
CA GLY A 142 -25.68 -11.38 6.17
C GLY A 142 -26.00 -10.43 7.31
N ASP A 143 -25.31 -10.62 8.41
CA ASP A 143 -25.38 -9.77 9.59
C ASP A 143 -24.03 -9.79 10.34
N ILE A 144 -23.87 -8.89 11.31
CA ILE A 144 -22.63 -8.72 12.08
C ILE A 144 -22.42 -9.80 13.17
N THR A 145 -23.43 -10.61 13.46
CA THR A 145 -23.40 -11.64 14.50
C THR A 145 -23.07 -13.04 13.95
N SER A 146 -23.15 -13.21 12.63
CA SER A 146 -22.86 -14.48 11.96
C SER A 146 -21.40 -14.92 12.11
N THR A 147 -21.20 -16.23 12.31
CA THR A 147 -19.89 -16.90 12.30
C THR A 147 -19.41 -17.29 10.89
N ASN A 148 -20.19 -16.99 9.84
CA ASN A 148 -19.82 -17.30 8.46
C ASN A 148 -18.56 -16.53 8.05
N ASP A 149 -17.46 -17.26 7.88
CA ASP A 149 -16.13 -16.73 7.56
C ASP A 149 -16.00 -16.29 6.09
N HIS A 150 -16.92 -16.68 5.21
CA HIS A 150 -16.98 -16.22 3.82
C HIS A 150 -17.21 -14.70 3.70
N GLN A 151 -17.80 -14.08 4.73
CA GLN A 151 -18.08 -12.65 4.81
C GLN A 151 -17.16 -11.91 5.79
N GLN A 152 -16.18 -12.60 6.37
CA GLN A 152 -15.23 -12.03 7.31
C GLN A 152 -13.91 -11.71 6.61
N TRP A 153 -13.38 -10.53 6.90
CA TRP A 153 -12.23 -9.98 6.21
C TRP A 153 -11.18 -9.45 7.19
N LEU A 154 -9.92 -9.65 6.83
CA LEU A 154 -8.74 -9.08 7.46
C LEU A 154 -8.22 -7.96 6.55
N PHE A 155 -7.97 -6.81 7.15
CA PHE A 155 -7.37 -5.66 6.48
C PHE A 155 -5.90 -5.55 6.89
N GLU A 156 -5.01 -5.99 6.02
CA GLU A 156 -3.57 -5.90 6.22
C GLU A 156 -3.06 -4.61 5.58
N ARG A 157 -2.83 -3.59 6.42
CA ARG A 157 -2.39 -2.27 5.97
C ARG A 157 -0.92 -2.31 5.56
N VAL A 158 -0.62 -1.88 4.34
CA VAL A 158 0.75 -1.79 3.79
C VAL A 158 1.25 -0.35 3.64
N SER A 159 0.49 0.63 4.12
CA SER A 159 0.83 2.04 4.06
C SER A 159 0.88 2.71 5.43
N ARG A 160 1.48 3.91 5.48
CA ARG A 160 1.49 4.82 6.63
C ARG A 160 1.23 6.25 6.20
N SER A 161 0.56 7.02 7.05
CA SER A 161 0.44 8.46 6.83
C SER A 161 1.77 9.16 7.08
N ALA A 162 1.93 10.37 6.54
CA ALA A 162 3.09 11.22 6.80
C ALA A 162 3.35 11.39 8.31
N GLU A 163 2.28 11.55 9.10
CA GLU A 163 2.35 11.72 10.55
C GLU A 163 2.81 10.46 11.27
N GLU A 164 2.30 9.29 10.86
CA GLU A 164 2.76 8.00 11.40
C GLU A 164 4.25 7.78 11.13
N ILE A 165 4.72 8.14 9.93
CA ILE A 165 6.15 8.05 9.58
C ILE A 165 6.97 9.02 10.43
N LYS A 166 6.54 10.27 10.58
CA LYS A 166 7.22 11.25 11.47
C LYS A 166 7.33 10.71 12.90
N HIS A 167 6.28 10.09 13.42
CA HIS A 167 6.32 9.47 14.74
C HIS A 167 7.30 8.30 14.83
N VAL A 168 7.43 7.46 13.80
CA VAL A 168 8.44 6.40 13.78
C VAL A 168 9.85 6.98 13.77
N LEU A 169 10.08 8.01 12.95
CA LEU A 169 11.38 8.69 12.86
C LEU A 169 11.77 9.34 14.19
N LEU A 170 10.84 10.05 14.86
CA LEU A 170 11.09 10.71 16.14
C LEU A 170 11.33 9.75 17.31
N ARG A 171 10.93 8.48 17.20
CA ARG A 171 11.23 7.44 18.20
C ARG A 171 12.60 6.81 18.01
N SER A 172 13.21 6.98 16.84
CA SER A 172 14.54 6.45 16.58
C SER A 172 15.59 7.33 17.29
N PRO A 173 16.51 6.73 18.06
CA PRO A 173 17.56 7.50 18.75
C PRO A 173 18.55 8.17 17.78
N LEU A 174 18.50 7.82 16.50
CA LEU A 174 19.35 8.39 15.46
C LEU A 174 18.85 9.76 14.99
N PHE A 175 17.54 10.02 15.07
CA PHE A 175 16.96 11.28 14.60
C PHE A 175 16.85 12.27 15.77
N THR A 176 17.63 13.35 15.69
CA THR A 176 17.60 14.44 16.67
C THR A 176 16.65 15.58 16.28
N GLN A 177 16.11 15.53 15.06
CA GLN A 177 15.22 16.55 14.50
C GLN A 177 14.20 15.92 13.54
N SER A 178 13.09 16.64 13.33
CA SER A 178 12.03 16.21 12.41
C SER A 178 12.52 16.24 10.96
N ILE A 179 12.23 15.17 10.21
CA ILE A 179 12.42 15.11 8.76
C ILE A 179 11.19 15.71 8.08
N GLN A 180 11.42 16.53 7.05
CA GLN A 180 10.33 17.13 6.29
C GLN A 180 9.64 16.09 5.39
N SER A 181 8.32 16.10 5.36
CA SER A 181 7.52 15.36 4.38
C SER A 181 7.05 16.33 3.30
N TYR A 182 7.21 16.01 2.01
CA TYR A 182 6.70 16.89 0.95
C TYR A 182 5.17 17.01 0.98
N GLN A 183 4.48 15.90 1.29
CA GLN A 183 3.03 15.87 1.43
C GLN A 183 2.68 15.83 2.92
N LEU A 184 1.93 16.83 3.40
CA LEU A 184 1.49 16.89 4.80
C LEU A 184 0.40 15.84 5.11
N ASP A 185 -0.39 15.47 4.10
CA ASP A 185 -1.48 14.49 4.15
C ASP A 185 -1.21 13.26 3.27
N GLY A 186 0.07 13.01 2.97
CA GLY A 186 0.53 11.86 2.20
C GLY A 186 0.26 10.52 2.88
N GLU A 187 -0.16 9.53 2.10
CA GLU A 187 -0.23 8.12 2.46
C GLU A 187 0.82 7.36 1.66
N TYR A 188 1.75 6.75 2.36
CA TYR A 188 2.95 6.17 1.79
C TYR A 188 2.88 4.66 1.90
N ILE A 189 2.84 3.97 0.77
CA ILE A 189 3.00 2.52 0.67
C ILE A 189 4.44 2.19 1.08
N ILE A 190 4.59 1.28 2.03
CA ILE A 190 5.89 0.80 2.48
C ILE A 190 6.24 -0.42 1.63
N LEU A 191 7.19 -0.23 0.71
CA LEU A 191 7.65 -1.32 -0.14
C LEU A 191 8.47 -2.33 0.68
N PRO A 192 8.23 -3.64 0.54
CA PRO A 192 9.05 -4.65 1.17
C PRO A 192 10.50 -4.63 0.69
N GLN A 193 11.41 -5.07 1.55
CA GLN A 193 12.85 -4.96 1.30
C GLN A 193 13.30 -5.68 0.02
N GLY A 194 12.68 -6.81 -0.34
CA GLY A 194 12.97 -7.51 -1.60
C GLY A 194 12.68 -6.67 -2.85
N ALA A 195 11.63 -5.83 -2.80
CA ALA A 195 11.29 -4.93 -3.90
C ALA A 195 12.38 -3.85 -4.09
N TRP A 196 12.84 -3.23 -3.00
CA TRP A 196 13.99 -2.31 -3.05
C TRP A 196 15.19 -2.98 -3.72
N LYS A 197 15.59 -4.17 -3.25
CA LYS A 197 16.77 -4.85 -3.80
C LYS A 197 16.65 -5.20 -5.29
N THR A 198 15.42 -5.46 -5.75
CA THR A 198 15.14 -5.76 -7.16
C THR A 198 15.18 -4.48 -8.00
N ILE A 199 14.49 -3.41 -7.57
CA ILE A 199 14.47 -2.11 -8.27
C ILE A 199 15.88 -1.53 -8.40
N TRP A 200 16.73 -1.73 -7.39
CA TRP A 200 18.12 -1.30 -7.45
C TRP A 200 18.92 -1.96 -8.58
N LYS A 201 18.68 -3.25 -8.87
CA LYS A 201 19.37 -3.95 -9.97
C LYS A 201 19.06 -3.31 -11.32
N ASP A 202 17.83 -2.82 -11.49
CA ASP A 202 17.38 -2.16 -12.72
C ASP A 202 17.67 -0.64 -12.74
N SER A 203 18.22 -0.09 -11.66
CA SER A 203 18.46 1.36 -11.51
C SER A 203 19.72 1.89 -12.23
N GLY A 204 20.60 0.99 -12.68
CA GLY A 204 21.91 1.36 -13.25
C GLY A 204 22.93 1.84 -12.22
N LEU A 205 22.71 1.58 -10.94
CA LEU A 205 23.65 1.90 -9.85
C LEU A 205 24.65 0.77 -9.55
N ASP A 206 24.38 -0.44 -10.02
CA ASP A 206 25.28 -1.59 -9.84
C ASP A 206 26.63 -1.35 -10.50
N GLY A 207 27.71 -1.61 -9.76
CA GLY A 207 29.09 -1.36 -10.19
C GLY A 207 29.47 0.11 -10.40
N ARG A 208 28.58 1.07 -10.12
CA ARG A 208 28.89 2.49 -10.31
C ARG A 208 29.92 2.94 -9.28
N ALA A 209 30.99 3.60 -9.73
CA ALA A 209 32.07 4.04 -8.87
C ALA A 209 31.74 5.38 -8.19
N LEU A 210 32.15 5.51 -6.92
CA LEU A 210 32.18 6.79 -6.23
C LEU A 210 33.19 7.73 -6.91
N ARG A 211 32.74 8.94 -7.23
CA ARG A 211 33.56 10.02 -7.75
C ARG A 211 33.27 11.26 -6.93
N SER A 212 34.28 11.77 -6.22
CA SER A 212 34.14 12.96 -5.37
C SER A 212 33.40 14.07 -6.10
N GLU A 213 32.31 14.55 -5.51
CA GLU A 213 31.39 15.59 -6.01
C GLU A 213 30.62 15.25 -7.30
N ILE A 214 31.23 14.57 -8.27
CA ILE A 214 30.61 14.27 -9.56
C ILE A 214 29.54 13.16 -9.44
N PHE A 215 29.83 12.14 -8.63
CA PHE A 215 28.93 11.02 -8.38
C PHE A 215 29.28 10.35 -7.05
N ASP A 216 28.91 11.01 -5.97
CA ASP A 216 29.16 10.65 -4.58
C ASP A 216 27.85 10.29 -3.86
N TRP A 217 27.85 10.32 -2.53
CA TRP A 217 26.81 9.71 -1.70
C TRP A 217 25.40 10.21 -2.01
N ASP A 218 25.22 11.52 -2.13
CA ASP A 218 23.94 12.15 -2.44
C ASP A 218 23.51 11.88 -3.88
N SER A 219 24.45 11.84 -4.82
CA SER A 219 24.18 11.42 -6.20
C SER A 219 23.55 10.02 -6.25
N PHE A 220 24.07 9.06 -5.48
CA PHE A 220 23.45 7.72 -5.37
C PHE A 220 22.07 7.76 -4.71
N ALA A 221 21.89 8.48 -3.60
CA ALA A 221 20.62 8.53 -2.88
C ALA A 221 19.50 9.17 -3.69
N VAL A 222 19.79 10.26 -4.42
CA VAL A 222 18.85 10.95 -5.31
C VAL A 222 18.53 10.09 -6.54
N ALA A 223 19.55 9.50 -7.19
CA ALA A 223 19.35 8.61 -8.32
C ALA A 223 18.46 7.42 -7.93
N TYR A 224 18.67 6.86 -6.74
CA TYR A 224 17.89 5.71 -6.30
C TYR A 224 16.46 6.05 -5.87
N LYS A 225 16.22 7.20 -5.20
CA LYS A 225 14.84 7.70 -4.98
C LYS A 225 14.12 7.87 -6.31
N THR A 226 14.81 8.40 -7.33
CA THR A 226 14.26 8.55 -8.68
C THR A 226 13.91 7.20 -9.31
N ALA A 227 14.78 6.19 -9.20
CA ALA A 227 14.51 4.83 -9.69
C ALA A 227 13.27 4.21 -9.00
N LEU A 228 13.16 4.34 -7.68
CA LEU A 228 11.99 3.91 -6.91
C LEU A 228 10.70 4.60 -7.37
N SER A 229 10.74 5.93 -7.54
CA SER A 229 9.59 6.70 -8.02
C SER A 229 9.18 6.34 -9.45
N ASN A 230 10.14 6.18 -10.36
CA ASN A 230 9.88 5.75 -11.74
C ASN A 230 9.26 4.36 -11.77
N TRP A 231 9.83 3.41 -11.00
CA TRP A 231 9.24 2.09 -10.86
C TRP A 231 7.80 2.19 -10.37
N ALA A 232 7.55 2.89 -9.25
CA ALA A 232 6.22 3.01 -8.66
C ALA A 232 5.19 3.64 -9.61
N SER A 233 5.59 4.63 -10.41
CA SER A 233 4.73 5.27 -11.41
C SER A 233 4.25 4.31 -12.51
N GLY A 234 5.04 3.27 -12.82
CA GLY A 234 4.61 2.22 -13.76
C GLY A 234 3.69 1.16 -13.12
N GLN A 235 3.61 1.13 -11.77
CA GLN A 235 2.87 0.10 -11.04
C GLN A 235 1.54 0.59 -10.49
N ILE A 236 1.48 1.83 -10.00
CA ILE A 236 0.33 2.42 -9.31
C ILE A 236 -0.37 3.38 -10.27
N GLY A 237 -1.51 2.94 -10.84
CA GLY A 237 -2.46 3.77 -11.56
C GLY A 237 -1.99 4.32 -12.91
N ALA A 238 -2.81 4.17 -13.95
CA ALA A 238 -2.68 4.90 -15.21
C ALA A 238 -3.02 6.41 -15.10
N ASP A 239 -3.66 6.82 -14.00
CA ASP A 239 -4.01 8.22 -13.72
C ASP A 239 -3.79 8.59 -12.24
N LEU A 240 -2.53 8.95 -11.92
CA LEU A 240 -2.13 9.46 -10.61
C LEU A 240 -2.86 10.75 -10.22
N SER A 241 -3.46 11.49 -11.16
CA SER A 241 -4.19 12.74 -10.84
C SER A 241 -5.45 12.49 -9.99
N SER A 242 -5.98 11.26 -10.06
CA SER A 242 -7.15 10.82 -9.31
C SER A 242 -6.82 10.26 -7.91
N PHE A 243 -5.57 9.83 -7.66
CA PHE A 243 -5.10 9.33 -6.37
C PHE A 243 -4.40 10.47 -5.62
N LYS A 244 -5.18 11.36 -5.01
CA LYS A 244 -4.58 12.42 -4.20
C LYS A 244 -3.80 11.80 -3.04
N ASN A 245 -2.52 12.15 -2.97
CA ASN A 245 -1.66 11.92 -1.81
C ASN A 245 -1.46 10.43 -1.47
N VAL A 246 -1.34 9.55 -2.48
CA VAL A 246 -0.84 8.18 -2.31
C VAL A 246 0.46 8.02 -3.09
N THR A 247 1.51 7.57 -2.41
CA THR A 247 2.85 7.37 -3.01
C THR A 247 3.57 6.21 -2.31
N ILE A 248 4.83 5.96 -2.65
CA ILE A 248 5.69 5.03 -1.92
C ILE A 248 6.57 5.80 -0.92
N LEU A 249 6.90 5.19 0.23
CA LEU A 249 7.95 5.73 1.09
C LEU A 249 9.31 5.46 0.45
N ALA A 250 9.98 6.53 0.01
CA ALA A 250 11.35 6.51 -0.48
C ALA A 250 12.09 7.73 0.07
N GLY A 251 12.50 7.65 1.33
CA GLY A 251 13.16 8.77 2.01
C GLY A 251 14.61 8.96 1.56
N ILE A 252 15.11 10.18 1.69
CA ILE A 252 16.54 10.52 1.62
C ILE A 252 16.93 11.13 2.95
N VAL A 253 18.10 10.75 3.46
CA VAL A 253 18.69 11.33 4.64
C VAL A 253 20.14 11.72 4.36
N PHE A 254 20.56 12.84 4.94
CA PHE A 254 21.92 13.32 4.96
C PHE A 254 22.39 13.25 6.40
N GLY A 255 23.42 12.44 6.64
CA GLY A 255 23.99 12.21 7.94
C GLY A 255 25.35 12.88 8.08
N ARG A 256 25.74 13.20 9.32
CA ARG A 256 27.11 13.55 9.67
C ARG A 256 27.68 12.62 10.73
N LYS A 257 28.94 12.26 10.55
CA LYS A 257 29.66 11.46 11.55
C LYS A 257 30.00 12.34 12.75
N ALA A 258 29.94 11.76 13.95
CA ALA A 258 30.52 12.43 15.12
C ALA A 258 32.05 12.56 14.95
N GLY A 259 32.59 13.73 15.30
CA GLY A 259 34.03 14.01 15.22
C GLY A 259 34.42 14.72 13.94
N ASP A 260 34.81 13.97 12.91
CA ASP A 260 35.39 14.51 11.66
C ASP A 260 34.40 15.26 10.75
N GLY A 261 33.11 15.15 11.02
CA GLY A 261 32.06 15.85 10.29
C GLY A 261 31.83 15.35 8.86
N ALA A 262 32.37 14.19 8.49
CA ALA A 262 32.15 13.58 7.19
C ALA A 262 30.66 13.45 6.89
N GLY A 263 30.25 13.89 5.70
CA GLY A 263 28.87 13.84 5.23
C GLY A 263 28.58 12.55 4.50
N ILE A 264 27.39 12.00 4.70
CA ILE A 264 26.91 10.82 3.98
C ILE A 264 25.46 11.00 3.58
N SER A 265 25.03 10.32 2.52
CA SER A 265 23.62 10.27 2.14
C SER A 265 23.17 8.83 1.90
N TYR A 266 21.98 8.52 2.39
CA TYR A 266 21.33 7.22 2.30
C TYR A 266 19.86 7.42 1.92
N ASN A 267 19.25 6.34 1.43
CA ASN A 267 17.81 6.26 1.41
C ASN A 267 17.30 5.64 2.71
N PHE A 268 16.02 5.79 3.00
CA PHE A 268 15.38 5.06 4.09
C PHE A 268 13.95 4.65 3.75
N SER A 269 13.51 3.60 4.44
CA SER A 269 12.14 3.10 4.51
C SER A 269 11.81 2.78 5.97
N LEU A 270 10.78 1.98 6.19
CA LEU A 270 10.49 1.34 7.47
C LEU A 270 10.76 -0.18 7.39
N THR A 271 10.91 -0.80 8.56
CA THR A 271 10.89 -2.26 8.73
C THR A 271 9.55 -2.85 8.31
N ASP A 272 9.50 -4.18 8.09
CA ASP A 272 8.30 -4.88 7.61
C ASP A 272 7.11 -4.80 8.60
N ASP A 273 7.38 -4.61 9.90
CA ASP A 273 6.38 -4.33 10.94
C ASP A 273 5.99 -2.83 11.02
N PHE A 274 6.65 -1.99 10.21
CA PHE A 274 6.50 -0.54 10.14
C PHE A 274 6.87 0.20 11.43
N GLY A 275 7.55 -0.46 12.37
CA GLY A 275 7.82 0.06 13.70
C GLY A 275 9.11 0.87 13.82
N LYS A 276 10.04 0.69 12.88
CA LYS A 276 11.37 1.31 12.92
C LYS A 276 11.79 1.82 11.54
N VAL A 277 12.62 2.86 11.55
CA VAL A 277 13.34 3.31 10.36
C VAL A 277 14.37 2.25 9.94
N LEU A 278 14.51 2.05 8.63
CA LEU A 278 15.48 1.15 8.04
C LEU A 278 16.23 1.89 6.94
N PHE A 279 17.55 2.01 7.05
CA PHE A 279 18.36 2.71 6.07
C PHE A 279 18.76 1.77 4.94
N TYR A 280 18.89 2.32 3.75
CA TYR A 280 19.28 1.59 2.56
C TYR A 280 20.51 2.24 1.93
N ASN A 281 21.54 1.44 1.71
CA ASN A 281 22.77 1.83 1.04
C ASN A 281 22.61 1.68 -0.49
N PRO A 282 22.38 2.77 -1.24
CA PRO A 282 22.23 2.72 -2.69
C PRO A 282 23.52 2.40 -3.46
N GLN A 283 24.67 2.30 -2.80
CA GLN A 283 25.91 1.87 -3.46
C GLN A 283 26.12 0.35 -3.39
N LYS A 284 25.56 -0.29 -2.35
CA LYS A 284 25.86 -1.70 -2.02
C LYS A 284 24.66 -2.62 -2.10
N ASN A 285 23.46 -2.10 -2.34
CA ASN A 285 22.22 -2.87 -2.33
C ASN A 285 21.94 -3.57 -0.98
N THR A 286 22.15 -2.85 0.13
CA THR A 286 22.03 -3.40 1.48
C THR A 286 21.16 -2.52 2.37
N PHE A 287 20.35 -3.17 3.21
CA PHE A 287 19.67 -2.52 4.32
C PHE A 287 20.50 -2.59 5.60
N GLN A 288 20.33 -1.60 6.47
CA GLN A 288 21.00 -1.51 7.76
C GLN A 288 20.17 -0.70 8.76
N ASP A 289 20.21 -1.11 10.03
CA ASP A 289 19.48 -0.44 11.12
C ASP A 289 20.17 0.85 11.58
N ASN A 290 21.47 0.97 11.32
CA ASN A 290 22.29 2.13 11.67
C ASN A 290 23.26 2.44 10.53
N ILE A 291 23.54 3.72 10.32
CA ILE A 291 24.52 4.20 9.34
C ILE A 291 25.84 4.63 9.97
N ASP A 292 25.93 4.73 11.30
CA ASP A 292 27.05 5.31 12.09
C ASP A 292 27.21 6.83 11.93
N TYR A 293 26.16 7.49 11.42
CA TYR A 293 26.07 8.93 11.22
C TYR A 293 24.75 9.41 11.81
N TYR A 294 24.72 10.65 12.27
CA TYR A 294 23.51 11.30 12.76
C TYR A 294 22.82 12.02 11.61
N PRO A 295 21.58 11.63 11.23
CA PRO A 295 20.72 12.42 10.37
C PRO A 295 20.64 13.89 10.77
N VAL A 296 21.09 14.79 9.88
CA VAL A 296 21.02 16.26 10.07
C VAL A 296 20.08 16.94 9.09
N PHE A 297 19.69 16.26 8.02
CA PHE A 297 18.69 16.72 7.06
C PHE A 297 18.10 15.51 6.35
N GLY A 298 16.88 15.64 5.85
CA GLY A 298 16.27 14.62 5.03
C GLY A 298 14.89 15.04 4.57
N PHE A 299 14.34 14.24 3.68
CA PHE A 299 12.98 14.39 3.23
C PHE A 299 12.40 13.06 2.75
N PHE A 300 11.08 12.96 2.74
CA PHE A 300 10.38 11.83 2.13
C PHE A 300 9.15 12.25 1.33
#